data_AF-A0A934GYC3-F1
#
_entry.id   AF-A0A934GYC3-F1
#
_cell.length_a   1.000
_cell.length_b   1.000
_cell.length_c   1.000
_cell.angle_alpha   90.00
_cell.angle_beta   90.00
_cell.angle_gamma   90.00
#
_symmetry.space_group_name_H-M   'P 1'
#
loop_
_entity.id
_entity.type
_entity.pdbx_description
1 polymer ?
#
loop_
_entity_poly.entity_id
_entity_poly.type
_entity_poly.pdbx_seq_one_letter_code
_entity_poly.pdbx_strand_id
1 'polypeptide(L)'
;MKTRNVKTRSIVSEKTPDEEKTEDNHREFLIALYSSTQSEITRYRDREWATPGIFVTALGAIVGFIISSEQEARNLWFAFDAILILLALGNAFYTIYVHNRLTQQRNVRARLEYLFELHEIKVNKNDLVPFKVEPPQDNNFYSGWFNGFWSHILPFILLGIGLCCFGIWLLHRC
;
A
#
# COMPACT_ATOMS: atom_id res chain seq x y z
N MET A 1 -27.34 9.01 65.47
CA MET A 1 -26.41 8.81 64.34
C MET A 1 -27.02 9.51 63.13
N LYS A 2 -26.45 10.63 62.67
CA LYS A 2 -27.07 11.54 61.68
C LYS A 2 -26.28 11.44 60.36
N THR A 3 -26.86 10.81 59.35
CA THR A 3 -26.26 10.65 58.01
C THR A 3 -26.24 11.99 57.28
N ARG A 4 -25.04 12.49 56.93
CA ARG A 4 -24.88 13.66 56.07
C ARG A 4 -25.09 13.25 54.62
N ASN A 5 -26.07 13.85 53.98
CA ASN A 5 -26.35 13.73 52.56
C ASN A 5 -25.33 14.60 51.80
N VAL A 6 -24.36 13.97 51.13
CA VAL A 6 -23.37 14.67 50.30
C VAL A 6 -24.01 14.97 48.96
N LYS A 7 -24.44 16.21 48.78
CA LYS A 7 -24.98 16.74 47.52
C LYS A 7 -23.81 16.99 46.56
N THR A 8 -23.52 16.04 45.69
CA THR A 8 -22.53 16.18 44.62
C THR A 8 -23.07 17.20 43.60
N ARG A 9 -22.58 18.44 43.65
CA ARG A 9 -22.77 19.41 42.56
C ARG A 9 -21.89 18.95 41.40
N SER A 10 -22.51 18.44 40.33
CA SER A 10 -21.87 18.32 39.03
C SER A 10 -21.52 19.72 38.55
N ILE A 11 -20.24 20.06 38.62
CA ILE A 11 -19.69 21.28 38.02
C ILE A 11 -19.72 21.02 36.51
N VAL A 12 -20.79 21.46 35.85
CA VAL A 12 -20.79 21.60 34.40
C VAL A 12 -19.87 22.77 34.12
N SER A 13 -18.62 22.45 33.79
CA SER A 13 -17.64 23.44 33.34
C SER A 13 -18.12 23.98 32.01
N GLU A 14 -18.71 25.18 32.03
CA GLU A 14 -19.07 25.94 30.84
C GLU A 14 -17.77 26.24 30.10
N LYS A 15 -17.50 25.49 29.02
CA LYS A 15 -16.33 25.72 28.16
C LYS A 15 -16.43 27.12 27.58
N THR A 16 -15.32 27.84 27.60
CA THR A 16 -15.27 29.17 26.99
C THR A 16 -15.37 29.03 25.46
N PRO A 17 -16.03 29.95 24.75
CA PRO A 17 -16.22 29.86 23.29
C PRO A 17 -14.91 29.77 22.49
N ASP A 18 -13.79 30.24 23.07
CA ASP A 18 -12.45 30.12 22.47
C ASP A 18 -11.87 28.69 22.60
N GLU A 19 -12.22 27.95 23.66
CA GLU A 19 -11.85 26.54 23.83
C GLU A 19 -12.66 25.63 22.90
N GLU A 20 -13.96 25.90 22.72
CA GLU A 20 -14.83 25.17 21.79
C GLU A 20 -14.35 25.31 20.34
N LYS A 21 -14.02 26.53 19.91
CA LYS A 21 -13.49 26.79 18.56
C LYS A 21 -12.13 26.13 18.30
N THR A 22 -11.29 25.99 19.33
CA THR A 22 -9.97 25.34 19.20
C THR A 22 -10.11 23.82 19.08
N GLU A 23 -11.05 23.23 19.81
CA GLU A 23 -11.37 21.80 19.76
C GLU A 23 -11.97 21.39 18.41
N ASP A 24 -12.87 22.21 17.86
CA ASP A 24 -13.46 21.99 16.53
C ASP A 24 -12.40 22.02 15.43
N ASN A 25 -11.50 23.02 15.44
CA ASN A 25 -10.38 23.09 14.48
C ASN A 25 -9.45 21.88 14.59
N HIS A 26 -9.20 21.39 15.80
CA HIS A 26 -8.37 20.19 16.02
C HIS A 26 -9.05 18.95 15.45
N ARG A 27 -10.36 18.78 15.67
CA ARG A 27 -11.13 17.66 15.15
C ARG A 27 -11.19 17.65 13.63
N GLU A 28 -11.40 18.81 13.00
CA GLU A 28 -11.38 18.94 11.54
C GLU A 28 -10.01 18.58 10.95
N PHE A 29 -8.92 19.04 11.59
CA PHE A 29 -7.56 18.69 11.17
C PHE A 29 -7.31 17.16 11.25
N LEU A 30 -7.79 16.50 12.30
CA LEU A 30 -7.64 15.04 12.45
C LEU A 30 -8.44 14.26 11.41
N ILE A 31 -9.67 14.69 11.09
CA ILE A 31 -10.48 14.09 10.02
C ILE A 31 -9.80 14.29 8.67
N ALA A 32 -9.23 15.48 8.41
CA ALA A 32 -8.48 15.77 7.19
C ALA A 32 -7.23 14.88 7.07
N LEU A 33 -6.48 14.71 8.16
CA LEU A 33 -5.29 13.84 8.19
C LEU A 33 -5.66 12.36 7.95
N TYR A 34 -6.73 11.88 8.58
CA TYR A 34 -7.21 10.50 8.43
C TYR A 34 -7.70 10.22 7.00
N SER A 35 -8.53 11.11 6.45
CA SER A 35 -9.04 10.99 5.08
C SER A 35 -7.92 11.07 4.04
N SER A 36 -6.93 11.94 4.24
CA SER A 36 -5.72 12.03 3.41
C SER A 36 -4.93 10.71 3.44
N THR A 37 -4.68 10.16 4.63
CA THR A 37 -3.95 8.88 4.79
C THR A 37 -4.68 7.73 4.09
N GLN A 38 -6.01 7.66 4.24
CA GLN A 38 -6.84 6.64 3.60
C GLN A 38 -6.84 6.77 2.07
N SER A 39 -6.90 7.99 1.56
CA SER A 39 -6.78 8.29 0.12
C SER A 39 -5.41 7.84 -0.42
N GLU A 40 -4.33 8.12 0.30
CA GLU A 40 -2.99 7.67 -0.11
C GLU A 40 -2.84 6.15 -0.11
N ILE A 41 -3.37 5.45 0.91
CA ILE A 41 -3.37 3.98 0.96
C ILE A 41 -4.11 3.41 -0.25
N THR A 42 -5.27 3.97 -0.58
CA THR A 42 -6.06 3.55 -1.74
C THR A 42 -5.27 3.77 -3.03
N ARG A 43 -4.69 4.96 -3.21
CA ARG A 43 -3.85 5.30 -4.37
C ARG A 43 -2.67 4.34 -4.54
N TYR A 44 -1.97 4.00 -3.46
CA TYR A 44 -0.82 3.09 -3.51
C TYR A 44 -1.25 1.64 -3.76
N ARG A 45 -2.37 1.20 -3.18
CA ARG A 45 -2.93 -0.14 -3.45
C ARG A 45 -3.30 -0.28 -4.92
N ASP A 46 -3.97 0.71 -5.50
CA ASP A 46 -4.40 0.65 -6.90
C ASP A 46 -3.17 0.64 -7.84
N ARG A 47 -2.11 1.37 -7.48
CA ARG A 47 -0.82 1.32 -8.20
C ARG A 47 -0.09 -0.02 -8.04
N GLU A 48 -0.19 -0.67 -6.87
CA GLU A 48 0.41 -1.99 -6.62
C GLU A 48 -0.10 -3.04 -7.61
N TRP A 49 -1.35 -2.93 -8.07
CA TRP A 49 -1.92 -3.81 -9.11
C TRP A 49 -1.71 -3.31 -10.53
N ALA A 50 -1.87 -2.01 -10.77
CA ALA A 50 -1.77 -1.45 -12.12
C ALA A 50 -0.35 -1.57 -12.68
N THR A 51 0.67 -1.35 -11.86
CA THR A 51 2.05 -1.27 -12.35
C THR A 51 2.61 -2.62 -12.84
N PRO A 52 2.50 -3.74 -12.09
CA PRO A 52 2.91 -5.04 -12.60
C PRO A 52 2.19 -5.40 -13.90
N GLY A 53 0.91 -5.03 -14.04
CA GLY A 53 0.14 -5.23 -15.28
C GLY A 53 0.73 -4.51 -16.49
N ILE A 54 1.16 -3.25 -16.32
CA ILE A 54 1.83 -2.47 -17.38
C ILE A 54 3.14 -3.15 -17.81
N PHE A 55 3.96 -3.58 -16.84
CA PHE A 55 5.23 -4.26 -17.14
C PHE A 55 5.02 -5.59 -17.85
N VAL A 56 4.07 -6.41 -17.40
CA VAL A 56 3.72 -7.68 -18.06
C VAL A 56 3.24 -7.44 -19.48
N THR A 57 2.42 -6.40 -19.71
CA THR A 57 1.92 -6.06 -21.04
C THR A 57 3.07 -5.61 -21.96
N ALA A 58 4.00 -4.79 -21.45
CA ALA A 58 5.17 -4.36 -22.20
C ALA A 58 6.08 -5.54 -22.57
N LEU A 59 6.31 -6.47 -21.63
CA LEU A 59 7.07 -7.70 -21.89
C LEU A 59 6.37 -8.56 -22.96
N GLY A 60 5.05 -8.72 -22.86
CA GLY A 60 4.26 -9.45 -23.86
C GLY A 60 4.36 -8.83 -25.26
N ALA A 61 4.34 -7.48 -25.36
CA ALA A 61 4.51 -6.78 -26.62
C ALA A 61 5.90 -7.00 -27.23
N ILE A 62 6.95 -7.01 -26.40
CA ILE A 62 8.33 -7.27 -26.86
C ILE A 62 8.45 -8.72 -27.35
N VAL A 63 7.93 -9.68 -26.60
CA VAL A 63 7.90 -11.10 -27.03
C VAL A 63 7.13 -11.25 -28.33
N GLY A 64 5.97 -10.59 -28.46
CA GLY A 64 5.20 -10.58 -29.70
C GLY A 64 5.98 -10.00 -30.89
N PHE A 65 6.75 -8.92 -30.66
CA PHE A 65 7.63 -8.34 -31.66
C PHE A 65 8.74 -9.30 -32.09
N ILE A 66 9.39 -9.97 -31.13
CA ILE A 66 10.45 -10.96 -31.41
C ILE A 66 9.91 -12.06 -32.33
N ILE A 67 8.68 -12.53 -32.10
CA ILE A 67 8.01 -13.55 -32.91
C ILE A 67 7.64 -13.01 -34.30
N SER A 68 7.15 -11.77 -34.41
CA SER A 68 6.72 -11.21 -35.70
C SER A 68 7.88 -10.78 -36.60
N SER A 69 9.01 -10.41 -36.02
CA SER A 69 10.14 -9.77 -36.68
C SER A 69 11.46 -10.50 -36.41
N GLU A 70 11.48 -11.83 -36.58
CA GLU A 70 12.62 -12.67 -36.19
C GLU A 70 13.98 -12.20 -36.74
N GLN A 71 14.03 -11.77 -38.01
CA GLN A 71 15.28 -11.34 -38.65
C GLN A 71 15.84 -10.05 -38.01
N GLU A 72 14.97 -9.10 -37.69
CA GLU A 72 15.33 -7.82 -37.06
C GLU A 72 15.70 -8.03 -35.60
N ALA A 73 14.95 -8.89 -34.90
CA ALA A 73 15.20 -9.29 -33.53
C ALA A 73 16.58 -9.96 -33.38
N ARG A 74 16.95 -10.83 -34.33
CA ARG A 74 18.25 -11.52 -34.33
C ARG A 74 19.42 -10.56 -34.56
N ASN A 75 19.26 -9.54 -35.41
CA ASN A 75 20.29 -8.53 -35.62
C ASN A 75 20.53 -7.65 -34.38
N LEU A 76 19.50 -7.49 -33.55
CA LEU A 76 19.50 -6.64 -32.36
C LEU A 76 19.37 -7.43 -31.06
N TRP A 77 19.77 -8.70 -31.04
CA TRP A 77 19.50 -9.61 -29.91
C TRP A 77 20.03 -9.07 -28.58
N PHE A 78 21.25 -8.52 -28.56
CA PHE A 78 21.82 -7.89 -27.37
C PHE A 78 20.98 -6.70 -26.85
N ALA A 79 20.37 -5.93 -27.76
CA ALA A 79 19.52 -4.80 -27.38
C ALA A 79 18.22 -5.29 -26.74
N PHE A 80 17.62 -6.35 -27.29
CA PHE A 80 16.44 -6.97 -26.70
C PHE A 80 16.72 -7.57 -25.33
N ASP A 81 17.84 -8.28 -25.17
CA ASP A 81 18.26 -8.80 -23.85
C ASP A 81 18.43 -7.67 -22.83
N ALA A 82 19.11 -6.60 -23.20
CA ALA A 82 19.29 -5.44 -22.33
C ALA A 82 17.96 -4.79 -21.94
N ILE A 83 17.02 -4.64 -22.89
CA ILE A 83 15.67 -4.10 -22.65
C ILE A 83 14.88 -5.01 -21.70
N LEU A 84 14.89 -6.32 -21.94
CA LEU A 84 14.18 -7.30 -21.11
C LEU A 84 14.73 -7.30 -19.67
N ILE A 85 16.05 -7.26 -19.51
CA ILE A 85 16.70 -7.18 -18.19
C ILE A 85 16.34 -5.86 -17.50
N LEU A 86 16.43 -4.73 -18.20
CA LEU A 86 16.11 -3.42 -17.63
C LEU A 86 14.65 -3.32 -17.20
N LEU A 87 13.72 -3.86 -18.01
CA LEU A 87 12.30 -3.93 -17.65
C LEU A 87 12.05 -4.82 -16.44
N ALA A 88 12.69 -5.98 -16.36
CA ALA A 88 12.59 -6.86 -15.20
C ALA A 88 13.09 -6.18 -13.92
N LEU A 89 14.26 -5.54 -13.97
CA LEU A 89 14.83 -4.79 -12.85
C LEU A 89 13.96 -3.59 -12.45
N GLY A 90 13.47 -2.83 -13.44
CA GLY A 90 12.58 -1.69 -13.23
C GLY A 90 11.26 -2.11 -12.57
N ASN A 91 10.67 -3.23 -13.01
CA ASN A 91 9.47 -3.80 -12.41
C ASN A 91 9.71 -4.22 -10.96
N ALA A 92 10.79 -4.95 -10.70
CA ALA A 92 11.13 -5.39 -9.34
C ALA A 92 11.37 -4.19 -8.41
N PHE A 93 12.19 -3.23 -8.83
CA PHE A 93 12.49 -2.03 -8.07
C PHE A 93 11.22 -1.22 -7.75
N TYR A 94 10.38 -0.96 -8.77
CA TYR A 94 9.17 -0.16 -8.59
C TYR A 94 8.16 -0.87 -7.69
N THR A 95 8.01 -2.19 -7.84
CA THR A 95 7.09 -2.97 -7.03
C THR A 95 7.51 -2.98 -5.55
N ILE A 96 8.80 -3.16 -5.27
CA ILE A 96 9.35 -3.03 -3.91
C ILE A 96 9.11 -1.62 -3.36
N TYR A 97 9.34 -0.59 -4.18
CA TYR A 97 9.11 0.80 -3.78
C TYR A 97 7.65 1.06 -3.39
N VAL A 98 6.69 0.67 -4.23
CA VAL A 98 5.25 0.86 -3.96
C VAL A 98 4.83 0.11 -2.72
N HIS A 99 5.26 -1.15 -2.58
CA HIS A 99 4.94 -1.98 -1.43
C HIS A 99 5.48 -1.39 -0.11
N ASN A 100 6.71 -0.85 -0.13
CA ASN A 100 7.30 -0.14 1.01
C ASN A 100 6.47 1.09 1.40
N ARG A 101 6.06 1.91 0.42
CA ARG A 101 5.25 3.11 0.67
C ARG A 101 3.88 2.75 1.21
N LEU A 102 3.23 1.71 0.69
CA LEU A 102 1.95 1.23 1.18
C LEU A 102 2.04 0.76 2.63
N THR A 103 3.10 0.01 2.97
CA THR A 103 3.34 -0.46 4.34
C THR A 103 3.60 0.70 5.30
N GLN A 104 4.40 1.70 4.89
CA GLN A 104 4.59 2.92 5.67
C GLN A 104 3.26 3.63 5.96
N GLN A 105 2.40 3.80 4.95
CA GLN A 105 1.11 4.46 5.13
C GLN A 105 0.15 3.68 6.01
N ARG A 106 0.11 2.34 5.88
CA ARG A 106 -0.66 1.48 6.79
C ARG A 106 -0.19 1.61 8.24
N ASN A 107 1.11 1.72 8.48
CA ASN A 107 1.66 1.89 9.81
C ASN A 107 1.38 3.28 10.40
N VAL A 108 1.45 4.34 9.58
CA VAL A 108 1.05 5.70 10.00
C VAL A 108 -0.42 5.68 10.41
N ARG A 109 -1.30 5.09 9.59
CA ARG A 109 -2.71 4.93 9.92
C ARG A 109 -2.92 4.16 11.23
N ALA A 110 -2.26 3.00 11.40
CA ALA A 110 -2.38 2.20 12.62
C ALA A 110 -1.91 2.96 13.87
N ARG A 111 -0.84 3.75 13.77
CA ARG A 111 -0.37 4.62 14.86
C ARG A 111 -1.37 5.71 15.21
N LEU A 112 -1.99 6.34 14.22
CA LEU A 112 -3.05 7.33 14.44
C LEU A 112 -4.27 6.67 15.11
N GLU A 113 -4.71 5.51 14.62
CA GLU A 113 -5.83 4.77 15.21
C GLU A 113 -5.57 4.35 16.67
N TYR A 114 -4.31 4.02 17.00
CA TYR A 114 -3.89 3.74 18.37
C TYR A 114 -3.86 5.01 19.24
N LEU A 115 -3.21 6.09 18.78
CA LEU A 115 -3.07 7.34 19.54
C LEU A 115 -4.40 8.03 19.85
N PHE A 116 -5.40 7.90 18.98
CA PHE A 116 -6.71 8.50 19.16
C PHE A 116 -7.75 7.54 19.75
N GLU A 117 -7.34 6.35 20.22
CA GLU A 117 -8.24 5.33 20.77
C GLU A 117 -9.40 4.94 19.82
N LEU A 118 -9.25 5.23 18.53
CA LEU A 118 -10.24 4.94 17.48
C LEU A 118 -10.47 3.43 17.30
N HIS A 119 -9.54 2.60 17.80
CA HIS A 119 -9.62 1.15 17.76
C HIS A 119 -10.79 0.57 18.58
N GLU A 120 -11.33 1.31 19.55
CA GLU A 120 -12.50 0.88 20.34
C GLU A 120 -13.83 1.31 19.70
N ILE A 121 -13.80 2.30 18.82
CA ILE A 121 -14.98 2.79 18.13
C ILE A 121 -15.32 1.80 17.02
N LYS A 122 -16.28 0.91 17.30
CA LYS A 122 -16.88 -0.01 16.31
C LYS A 122 -17.64 0.79 15.25
N VAL A 123 -16.93 1.42 14.33
CA VAL A 123 -17.54 2.00 13.14
C VAL A 123 -18.15 0.86 12.33
N ASN A 124 -19.40 1.03 11.91
CA ASN A 124 -20.22 0.02 11.25
C ASN A 124 -19.44 -0.63 10.10
N LYS A 125 -19.21 -1.95 10.18
CA LYS A 125 -18.29 -2.74 9.34
C LYS A 125 -18.62 -2.76 7.85
N ASN A 126 -19.74 -2.18 7.44
CA ASN A 126 -20.24 -2.26 6.08
C ASN A 126 -19.64 -1.20 5.15
N ASP A 127 -19.12 -0.08 5.66
CA ASP A 127 -18.57 1.03 4.83
C ASP A 127 -17.06 1.22 4.96
N LEU A 128 -16.41 0.50 5.88
CA LEU A 128 -14.98 0.59 6.13
C LEU A 128 -14.41 -0.82 6.20
N VAL A 129 -13.40 -1.10 5.37
CA VAL A 129 -12.64 -2.35 5.37
C VAL A 129 -12.28 -2.69 6.83
N PRO A 130 -12.84 -3.76 7.42
CA PRO A 130 -12.63 -4.06 8.83
C PRO A 130 -11.17 -4.44 9.01
N PHE A 131 -10.39 -3.56 9.64
CA PHE A 131 -9.02 -3.85 9.99
C PHE A 131 -8.95 -4.24 11.46
N LYS A 132 -8.40 -5.42 11.71
CA LYS A 132 -8.00 -5.85 13.04
C LYS A 132 -6.78 -5.00 13.38
N VAL A 133 -6.95 -3.98 14.22
CA VAL A 133 -5.84 -3.17 14.72
C VAL A 133 -5.05 -4.08 15.66
N GLU A 134 -4.03 -4.74 15.14
CA GLU A 134 -3.02 -5.35 15.99
C GLU A 134 -2.22 -4.21 16.62
N PRO A 135 -1.91 -4.28 17.93
CA PRO A 135 -1.09 -3.27 18.57
C PRO A 135 0.21 -3.12 17.78
N PRO A 136 0.81 -1.91 17.74
CA PRO A 136 2.04 -1.68 16.99
C PRO A 136 3.10 -2.72 17.40
N GLN A 137 3.26 -3.77 16.58
CA GLN A 137 4.27 -4.79 16.79
C GLN A 137 5.62 -4.16 16.50
N ASP A 138 6.38 -3.84 17.53
CA ASP A 138 7.71 -3.24 17.37
C ASP A 138 8.74 -4.22 16.75
N ASN A 139 8.44 -5.52 16.73
CA ASN A 139 9.45 -6.54 16.38
C ASN A 139 9.22 -7.33 15.08
N ASN A 140 8.08 -7.17 14.39
CA ASN A 140 7.72 -8.07 13.28
C ASN A 140 7.34 -7.36 11.97
N PHE A 141 7.70 -6.09 11.81
CA PHE A 141 7.51 -5.31 10.57
C PHE A 141 7.90 -6.11 9.31
N TYR A 142 9.05 -6.79 9.37
CA TYR A 142 9.55 -7.60 8.27
C TYR A 142 8.66 -8.82 7.95
N SER A 143 8.05 -9.47 8.94
CA SER A 143 7.24 -10.68 8.71
C SER A 143 5.90 -10.38 8.02
N GLY A 144 5.22 -9.31 8.44
CA GLY A 144 3.97 -8.86 7.81
C GLY A 144 4.20 -8.28 6.42
N TRP A 145 5.29 -7.53 6.25
CA TRP A 145 5.77 -7.05 4.96
C TRP A 145 6.05 -8.22 4.02
N PHE A 146 6.81 -9.24 4.47
CA PHE A 146 7.16 -10.39 3.65
C PHE A 146 5.91 -11.19 3.25
N ASN A 147 5.01 -11.51 4.18
CA ASN A 147 3.80 -12.30 3.87
C ASN A 147 2.86 -11.57 2.89
N GLY A 148 2.69 -10.24 3.05
CA GLY A 148 1.91 -9.43 2.11
C GLY A 148 2.57 -9.30 0.74
N PHE A 149 3.89 -9.12 0.71
CA PHE A 149 4.66 -9.04 -0.53
C PHE A 149 4.58 -10.35 -1.32
N TRP A 150 4.94 -11.48 -0.71
CA TRP A 150 5.01 -12.76 -1.43
C TRP A 150 3.65 -13.34 -1.83
N SER A 151 2.57 -13.03 -1.13
CA SER A 151 1.25 -13.55 -1.52
C SER A 151 0.62 -12.85 -2.72
N HIS A 152 0.97 -11.59 -3.00
CA HIS A 152 0.32 -10.79 -4.04
C HIS A 152 1.26 -10.41 -5.19
N ILE A 153 2.54 -10.18 -4.91
CA ILE A 153 3.51 -9.71 -5.91
C ILE A 153 4.25 -10.86 -6.59
N LEU A 154 4.47 -11.97 -5.87
CA LEU A 154 5.14 -13.16 -6.40
C LEU A 154 4.60 -13.66 -7.75
N PRO A 155 3.29 -13.83 -7.97
CA PRO A 155 2.79 -14.32 -9.26
C PRO A 155 3.19 -13.41 -10.43
N PHE A 156 3.21 -12.08 -10.23
CA PHE A 156 3.62 -11.13 -11.27
C PHE A 156 5.13 -11.16 -11.53
N ILE A 157 5.94 -11.32 -10.47
CA ILE A 157 7.39 -11.49 -10.62
C ILE A 157 7.70 -12.77 -11.38
N LEU A 158 7.08 -13.89 -11.00
CA LEU A 158 7.26 -15.18 -11.67
C LEU A 158 6.82 -15.12 -13.13
N LEU A 159 5.68 -14.47 -13.40
CA LEU A 159 5.19 -14.29 -14.77
C LEU A 159 6.11 -13.40 -15.60
N GLY A 160 6.64 -12.31 -15.02
CA GLY A 160 7.63 -11.45 -15.67
C GLY A 160 8.94 -12.19 -15.98
N ILE A 161 9.49 -12.94 -15.01
CA ILE A 161 10.68 -13.77 -15.21
C ILE A 161 10.43 -14.82 -16.28
N GLY A 162 9.27 -15.49 -16.25
CA GLY A 162 8.87 -16.47 -17.25
C GLY A 162 8.83 -15.88 -18.66
N LEU A 163 8.24 -14.70 -18.83
CA LEU A 163 8.21 -13.99 -20.12
C LEU A 163 9.61 -13.56 -20.59
N CYS A 164 10.46 -13.06 -19.69
CA CYS A 164 11.84 -12.71 -20.04
C CYS A 164 12.64 -13.94 -20.47
N CYS A 165 12.59 -15.04 -19.69
CA CYS A 165 13.28 -16.29 -20.03
C CYS A 165 12.77 -16.87 -21.34
N PHE A 166 11.45 -16.81 -21.59
CA PHE A 166 10.86 -17.25 -22.84
C PHE A 166 11.30 -16.38 -24.03
N GLY A 167 11.32 -15.05 -23.87
CA GLY A 167 11.81 -14.13 -24.89
C GLY A 167 13.29 -14.33 -25.24
N ILE A 168 14.15 -14.49 -24.23
CA ILE A 168 15.58 -14.81 -24.41
C ILE A 168 15.74 -16.16 -25.11
N TRP A 169 14.99 -17.18 -24.66
CA TRP A 169 15.03 -18.49 -25.29
C TRP A 169 14.61 -18.44 -26.76
N LEU A 170 13.57 -17.68 -27.10
CA LEU A 170 13.14 -17.44 -28.48
C LEU A 170 14.23 -16.74 -29.30
N LEU A 171 14.82 -15.65 -28.79
CA LEU A 171 15.88 -14.91 -29.47
C LEU A 171 17.10 -15.76 -29.84
N HIS A 172 17.44 -16.74 -28.99
CA HIS A 172 18.58 -17.64 -29.23
C HIS A 172 18.21 -18.88 -30.07
N ARG A 173 16.92 -19.19 -30.23
CA ARG A 173 16.45 -20.35 -31.01
C ARG A 173 16.04 -20.00 -32.43
N CYS A 174 15.45 -18.82 -32.63
CA CYS A 174 15.13 -18.28 -33.94
C CYS A 174 16.43 -18.00 -34.66
#